data_AF-A0A6G3D631-F1
#
_entry.id   AF-A0A6G3D631-F1
#
_cell.length_a   1.000
_cell.length_b   1.000
_cell.length_c   1.000
_cell.angle_alpha   90.00
_cell.angle_beta   90.00
_cell.angle_gamma   90.00
#
_symmetry.space_group_name_H-M   'P 1'
#
loop_
_entity.id
_entity.type
_entity.pdbx_description
1 polymer ?
#
loop_
_entity_poly.entity_id
_entity_poly.type
_entity_poly.pdbx_seq_one_letter_code
_entity_poly.pdbx_strand_id
1 'polypeptide(L)'
;VQRVTVASLGVGDLLGWSWLFPPYEWDFGAEAFSPVRAYEFDAASVLDLCERDPQLGIVLVRSVAEILAHRLESTRGRLMEHYALHGRGSL
;
A
#
# COMPACT_ATOMS: atom_id res chain seq x y z
N VAL A 1 3.57 -20.75 -2.51
CA VAL A 1 3.05 -19.52 -3.16
C VAL A 1 4.24 -18.64 -3.49
N GLN A 2 4.40 -18.21 -4.74
CA GLN A 2 5.45 -17.28 -5.14
C GLN A 2 5.09 -15.88 -4.67
N ARG A 3 5.93 -15.25 -3.85
CA ARG A 3 5.73 -13.86 -3.41
C ARG A 3 6.25 -12.91 -4.49
N VAL A 4 5.46 -11.90 -4.82
CA VAL A 4 5.86 -10.83 -5.75
C VAL A 4 5.88 -9.53 -4.96
N THR A 5 7.02 -8.84 -4.96
CA THR A 5 7.11 -7.51 -4.36
C THR A 5 6.25 -6.55 -5.16
N VAL A 6 5.30 -5.89 -4.53
CA VAL A 6 4.42 -4.90 -5.17
C VAL A 6 5.03 -3.50 -5.11
N ALA A 7 5.57 -3.11 -3.95
CA ALA A 7 6.28 -1.85 -3.74
C ALA A 7 7.38 -1.99 -2.68
N SER A 8 8.36 -1.09 -2.71
CA SER A 8 9.35 -0.90 -1.65
C SER A 8 8.94 0.29 -0.79
N LEU A 9 9.10 0.19 0.53
CA LEU A 9 8.73 1.23 1.49
C LEU A 9 9.94 1.88 2.11
N GLY A 10 9.88 3.20 2.23
CA GLY A 10 10.86 4.05 2.87
C GLY A 10 10.30 4.80 4.08
N VAL A 11 11.08 5.78 4.54
CA VAL A 11 10.70 6.64 5.65
C VAL A 11 9.49 7.48 5.27
N GLY A 12 8.45 7.45 6.11
CA GLY A 12 7.21 8.21 5.89
C GLY A 12 6.15 7.47 5.09
N ASP A 13 6.46 6.31 4.53
CA ASP A 13 5.47 5.51 3.81
C ASP A 13 4.50 4.81 4.77
N LEU A 14 3.22 4.80 4.40
CA LEU A 14 2.17 4.07 5.10
C LEU A 14 2.11 2.62 4.59
N LEU A 15 1.77 1.70 5.50
CA LEU A 15 1.38 0.33 5.21
C LEU A 15 0.20 -0.10 6.09
N GLY A 16 -0.46 -1.20 5.72
CA GLY A 16 -1.54 -1.76 6.52
C GLY A 16 -2.85 -0.97 6.48
N TRP A 17 -3.12 -0.19 5.43
CA TRP A 17 -4.38 0.57 5.30
C TRP A 17 -5.62 -0.29 5.01
N SER A 18 -5.48 -1.60 4.83
CA SER A 18 -6.61 -2.46 4.44
C SER A 18 -7.75 -2.49 5.46
N TRP A 19 -7.53 -2.10 6.71
CA TRP A 19 -8.61 -1.92 7.69
C TRP A 19 -9.56 -0.75 7.36
N LEU A 20 -9.22 0.15 6.43
CA LEU A 20 -10.11 1.22 5.98
C LEU A 20 -11.20 0.73 5.01
N PHE A 21 -11.02 -0.43 4.39
CA PHE A 21 -11.90 -0.90 3.32
C PHE A 21 -12.33 -2.35 3.57
N PRO A 22 -13.61 -2.71 3.36
CA PRO A 22 -14.03 -4.11 3.37
C PRO A 22 -13.18 -4.93 2.38
N PRO A 23 -12.79 -6.19 2.70
CA PRO A 23 -13.21 -7.00 3.85
C PRO A 23 -12.38 -6.81 5.13
N TYR A 24 -11.57 -5.74 5.23
CA TYR A 24 -10.68 -5.47 6.37
C TYR A 24 -9.56 -6.50 6.57
N GLU A 25 -9.18 -7.18 5.49
CA GLU A 25 -8.09 -8.15 5.44
C GLU A 25 -6.89 -7.55 4.71
N TRP A 26 -5.68 -7.94 5.11
CA TRP A 26 -4.46 -7.45 4.48
C TRP A 26 -4.36 -7.91 3.01
N ASP A 27 -4.46 -6.97 2.08
CA ASP A 27 -4.26 -7.25 0.65
C ASP A 27 -2.80 -7.58 0.32
N PHE A 28 -1.86 -6.96 1.06
CA PHE A 28 -0.42 -7.10 0.84
C PHE A 28 0.30 -7.26 2.17
N GLY A 29 1.04 -8.35 2.34
CA GLY A 29 2.02 -8.45 3.43
C GLY A 29 3.19 -7.49 3.24
N ALA A 30 3.96 -7.29 4.31
CA ALA A 30 5.20 -6.51 4.29
C ALA A 30 6.31 -7.28 5.00
N GLU A 31 7.54 -7.16 4.49
CA GLU A 31 8.74 -7.77 5.08
C GLU A 31 9.85 -6.71 5.18
N ALA A 32 10.45 -6.58 6.36
CA ALA A 32 11.52 -5.63 6.60
C ALA A 32 12.87 -6.22 6.16
N PHE A 33 13.50 -5.60 5.16
CA PHE A 33 14.84 -6.00 4.68
C PHE A 33 15.99 -5.43 5.53
N SER A 34 15.68 -4.58 6.51
CA SER A 34 16.60 -4.00 7.49
C SER A 34 15.84 -3.65 8.77
N PRO A 35 16.50 -3.32 9.89
CA PRO A 35 15.81 -2.86 11.09
C PRO A 35 14.96 -1.60 10.82
N VAL A 36 13.66 -1.68 11.11
CA VAL A 36 12.68 -0.59 10.91
C VAL A 36 12.06 -0.19 12.25
N ARG A 37 11.75 1.10 12.39
CA ARG A 37 10.82 1.60 13.41
C ARG A 37 9.60 2.16 12.69
N ALA A 38 8.42 1.79 13.15
CA ALA A 38 7.15 2.26 12.63
C ALA A 38 6.27 2.78 13.76
N TYR A 39 5.41 3.74 13.42
CA TYR A 39 4.30 4.12 14.29
C TYR A 39 3.13 3.20 13.99
N GLU A 40 2.62 2.54 15.02
CA GLU A 40 1.39 1.76 14.94
C GLU A 40 0.20 2.64 15.33
N PHE A 41 -0.87 2.54 14.53
CA PHE A 41 -2.13 3.21 14.80
C PHE A 41 -3.21 2.16 14.94
N ASP A 42 -3.90 2.16 16.08
CA ASP A 42 -5.08 1.30 16.29
C ASP A 42 -6.21 1.76 15.37
N ALA A 43 -6.71 0.83 14.55
CA ALA A 43 -7.70 1.14 13.52
C ALA A 43 -9.00 1.68 14.11
N ALA A 44 -9.51 1.08 15.20
CA ALA A 44 -10.74 1.52 15.85
C ALA A 44 -10.59 2.95 16.39
N SER A 45 -9.49 3.24 17.07
CA SER A 45 -9.19 4.58 17.60
C SER A 45 -9.09 5.64 16.51
N VAL A 46 -8.51 5.30 15.34
CA VAL A 46 -8.43 6.21 14.20
C VAL A 46 -9.82 6.45 13.60
N LEU A 47 -10.64 5.40 13.45
CA LEU A 47 -12.00 5.52 12.94
C LEU A 47 -12.87 6.37 13.88
N ASP A 48 -12.83 6.13 15.18
CA ASP A 48 -13.52 6.93 16.20
C ASP A 48 -13.10 8.41 16.16
N LEU A 49 -11.83 8.68 15.82
CA LEU A 49 -11.35 10.04 15.65
C LEU A 49 -11.89 10.67 14.36
N CYS A 50 -11.98 9.91 13.27
CA CYS A 50 -12.56 10.37 12.00
C CYS A 50 -14.07 10.64 12.13
N GLU A 51 -14.79 9.91 12.97
CA GLU A 51 -16.20 10.20 13.27
C GLU A 51 -16.37 11.52 14.02
N ARG A 52 -15.46 11.80 14.97
CA ARG A 52 -15.44 13.06 15.73
C ARG A 52 -14.94 14.25 14.93
N ASP A 53 -14.04 14.01 13.98
CA ASP A 53 -13.51 15.00 13.04
C ASP A 53 -13.59 14.48 11.59
N PRO A 54 -14.69 14.77 10.88
CA PRO A 54 -14.86 14.35 9.50
C PRO A 54 -13.82 14.92 8.52
N GLN A 55 -13.21 16.07 8.82
CA GLN A 55 -12.15 16.63 7.96
C GLN A 55 -10.91 15.74 8.00
N LEU A 56 -10.56 15.22 9.18
CA LEU A 56 -9.49 14.24 9.32
C LEU A 56 -9.79 12.99 8.48
N GLY A 57 -11.03 12.48 8.54
CA GLY A 57 -11.43 11.31 7.76
C GLY A 57 -11.23 11.50 6.25
N ILE A 58 -11.59 12.67 5.72
CA ILE A 58 -11.39 13.02 4.30
C ILE A 58 -9.89 13.04 3.96
N VAL A 59 -9.06 13.65 4.81
CA VAL A 59 -7.62 13.73 4.58
C VAL A 59 -7.00 12.33 4.60
N LEU A 60 -7.36 11.49 5.57
CA LEU A 60 -6.87 10.12 5.69
C LEU A 60 -7.19 9.30 4.44
N VAL A 61 -8.46 9.30 4.00
CA VAL A 61 -8.89 8.55 2.82
C VAL A 61 -8.19 9.06 1.56
N ARG A 62 -8.03 10.37 1.40
CA ARG A 62 -7.28 10.94 0.27
C ARG A 62 -5.82 10.48 0.27
N SER A 63 -5.14 10.54 1.41
CA SER A 63 -3.74 10.10 1.51
C SER A 63 -3.60 8.62 1.16
N VAL A 64 -4.51 7.76 1.64
CA VAL A 64 -4.49 6.33 1.30
C VAL A 64 -4.78 6.10 -0.19
N ALA A 65 -5.72 6.84 -0.78
CA ALA A 65 -6.02 6.74 -2.20
C ALA A 65 -4.82 7.13 -3.09
N GLU A 66 -4.07 8.16 -2.72
CA GLU A 66 -2.84 8.58 -3.42
C GLU A 66 -1.77 7.48 -3.37
N ILE A 67 -1.60 6.83 -2.21
CA ILE A 67 -0.68 5.71 -2.03
C ILE A 67 -1.09 4.52 -2.92
N LEU A 68 -2.39 4.18 -2.95
CA LEU A 68 -2.92 3.11 -3.78
C LEU A 68 -2.70 3.39 -5.28
N ALA A 69 -2.97 4.62 -5.72
CA ALA A 69 -2.74 5.04 -7.10
C ALA A 69 -1.26 4.91 -7.49
N HIS A 70 -0.35 5.38 -6.62
CA HIS A 70 1.09 5.28 -6.86
C HIS A 70 1.56 3.83 -6.97
N ARG A 71 1.10 2.94 -6.07
CA ARG A 71 1.45 1.51 -6.10
C ARG A 71 0.90 0.81 -7.33
N LEU A 72 -0.32 1.14 -7.76
CA LEU A 72 -0.91 0.59 -8.97
C LEU A 72 -0.10 1.00 -10.20
N GLU A 73 0.27 2.27 -10.31
CA GLU A 73 1.07 2.77 -11.43
C GLU A 73 2.46 2.12 -11.48
N SER A 74 3.14 2.03 -10.33
CA SER A 74 4.44 1.35 -10.22
C SER A 74 4.35 -0.13 -10.61
N THR A 75 3.32 -0.83 -10.13
CA THR A 75 3.09 -2.25 -10.45
C THR A 75 2.82 -2.44 -11.94
N ARG A 76 2.02 -1.55 -12.55
CA ARG A 76 1.75 -1.57 -14.00
C ARG A 76 3.04 -1.40 -14.81
N GLY A 77 3.89 -0.44 -14.44
CA GLY A 77 5.19 -0.22 -15.09
C GLY A 77 6.07 -1.47 -15.04
N ARG A 78 6.20 -2.09 -13.86
CA ARG A 78 7.00 -3.31 -13.66
C ARG A 78 6.45 -4.51 -14.43
N LEU A 79 5.13 -4.65 -14.53
CA LEU A 79 4.51 -5.68 -15.36
C LEU A 79 4.83 -5.45 -16.85
N MET A 80 4.70 -4.21 -17.33
CA MET A 80 5.03 -3.87 -18.72
C MET A 80 6.51 -4.11 -19.05
N GLU A 81 7.42 -3.73 -18.15
CA GLU A 81 8.86 -4.03 -18.28
C GLU A 81 9.11 -5.54 -18.30
N HIS A 82 8.47 -6.30 -17.42
CA HIS A 82 8.58 -7.76 -17.41
C HIS A 82 8.10 -8.37 -18.73
N TYR A 83 6.99 -7.91 -19.29
CA TYR A 83 6.51 -8.34 -20.62
C TYR A 83 7.46 -7.92 -21.75
N ALA A 84 8.04 -6.72 -21.70
CA ALA A 84 8.99 -6.28 -22.72
C ALA A 84 10.30 -7.10 -22.71
N LEU A 85 10.77 -7.50 -21.52
CA LEU A 85 11.98 -8.31 -21.35
C LEU A 85 11.76 -9.77 -21.75
N HIS A 86 10.62 -10.36 -21.41
CA HIS A 86 10.33 -11.78 -21.71
C HIS A 86 9.64 -12.00 -23.06
N GLY A 87 8.97 -11.00 -23.62
CA GLY A 87 8.35 -11.04 -24.95
C GLY A 87 9.34 -10.89 -26.10
N ARG A 88 10.57 -10.39 -25.84
CA ARG A 88 11.66 -10.31 -26.84
C ARG A 88 12.46 -11.61 -27.01
N GLY A 89 12.18 -12.65 -26.22
CA GLY A 89 12.89 -13.94 -26.29
C GLY A 89 12.28 -14.99 -27.22
N SER A 90 11.34 -14.60 -28.10
CA SER A 90 10.63 -15.55 -28.99
C SER A 90 10.74 -15.22 -30.48
N LEU A 91 11.80 -14.51 -30.89
CA LEU A 91 12.23 -14.38 -32.30
C LEU A 91 13.65 -14.92 -32.43
#